data_AF-A0A559N5M2-F1
#
_entry.id   AF-A0A559N5M2-F1
#
_cell.length_a   1.000
_cell.length_b   1.000
_cell.length_c   1.000
_cell.angle_alpha   90.00
_cell.angle_beta   90.00
_cell.angle_gamma   90.00
#
_symmetry.space_group_name_H-M   'P 1'
#
loop_
_entity.id
_entity.type
_entity.pdbx_description
1 polymer ?
#
loop_
_entity_poly.entity_id
_entity_poly.type
_entity_poly.pdbx_seq_one_letter_code
_entity_poly.pdbx_strand_id
1 'polypeptide(L)'
;MAYKKIKPHLIPEEEREEKMRALWYEEYCKADIETFDGVKVRFYEDMFEHCFFESYNRKEKDKSILSLNRLEKMLWIKETLMDNDAILKKGWNNTDKVYYTDRRVAIVKENYVVVIRFTGYLKAKLVTAYEKNDIENILEGPDFEKTVEFFGEN
;
A
#
# COMPACT_ATOMS: atom_id res chain seq x y z
N MET A 1 10.50 -2.80 15.08
CA MET A 1 9.98 -4.18 15.08
C MET A 1 10.55 -4.89 13.86
N ALA A 2 10.76 -6.21 13.91
CA ALA A 2 11.16 -6.96 12.72
C ALA A 2 9.91 -7.28 11.90
N TYR A 3 9.74 -6.63 10.75
CA TYR A 3 8.59 -6.81 9.87
C TYR A 3 8.57 -8.25 9.31
N LYS A 4 7.40 -8.91 9.33
CA LYS A 4 7.30 -10.32 8.92
C LYS A 4 7.40 -10.44 7.39
N LYS A 5 8.46 -11.08 6.90
CA LYS A 5 8.62 -11.41 5.47
C LYS A 5 8.02 -12.78 5.16
N ILE A 6 7.23 -12.87 4.10
CA ILE A 6 6.76 -14.15 3.53
C ILE A 6 7.89 -14.75 2.71
N LYS A 7 7.88 -16.07 2.49
CA LYS A 7 8.82 -16.75 1.58
C LYS A 7 8.08 -17.34 0.35
N PRO A 8 7.55 -16.50 -0.56
CA PRO A 8 6.79 -16.95 -1.72
C PRO A 8 7.63 -17.78 -2.70
N HIS A 9 8.95 -17.59 -2.70
CA HIS A 9 9.89 -18.38 -3.49
C HIS A 9 9.97 -19.87 -3.06
N LEU A 10 9.51 -20.22 -1.84
CA LEU A 10 9.41 -21.61 -1.38
C LEU A 10 8.09 -22.28 -1.77
N ILE A 11 7.12 -21.51 -2.26
CA ILE A 11 5.84 -22.04 -2.73
C ILE A 11 6.01 -22.49 -4.19
N PRO A 12 5.55 -23.70 -4.57
CA PRO A 12 5.52 -24.15 -5.95
C PRO A 12 4.85 -23.12 -6.86
N GLU A 13 5.37 -22.91 -8.06
CA GLU A 13 4.93 -21.82 -8.94
C GLU A 13 3.46 -21.95 -9.33
N GLU A 14 3.02 -23.19 -9.55
CA GLU A 14 1.65 -23.59 -9.88
C GLU A 14 0.63 -23.25 -8.78
N GLU A 15 1.03 -23.22 -7.51
CA GLU A 15 0.17 -22.93 -6.36
C GLU A 15 0.39 -21.54 -5.78
N ARG A 16 1.44 -20.84 -6.22
CA ARG A 16 1.93 -19.62 -5.59
C ARG A 16 0.88 -18.51 -5.62
N GLU A 17 0.33 -18.24 -6.79
CA GLU A 17 -0.69 -17.19 -6.93
C GLU A 17 -1.90 -17.47 -6.05
N GLU A 18 -2.45 -18.69 -6.12
CA GLU A 18 -3.62 -19.10 -5.35
C GLU A 18 -3.39 -18.95 -3.85
N LYS A 19 -2.26 -19.45 -3.33
CA LYS A 19 -1.89 -19.32 -1.91
C LYS A 19 -1.73 -17.86 -1.48
N MET A 20 -1.12 -17.03 -2.33
CA MET A 20 -0.93 -15.62 -2.02
C MET A 20 -2.23 -14.82 -2.09
N ARG A 21 -3.14 -15.15 -3.01
CA ARG A 21 -4.49 -14.56 -3.07
C ARG A 21 -5.34 -14.97 -1.88
N ALA A 22 -5.28 -16.24 -1.46
CA ALA A 22 -5.94 -16.71 -0.25
C ALA A 22 -5.43 -15.95 0.98
N LEU A 23 -4.10 -15.79 1.11
CA LEU A 23 -3.52 -15.01 2.20
C LEU A 23 -3.95 -13.54 2.15
N TRP A 24 -3.99 -12.92 0.97
CA TRP A 24 -4.49 -11.56 0.80
C TRP A 24 -5.93 -11.43 1.28
N TYR A 25 -6.79 -12.36 0.87
CA TYR A 25 -8.18 -12.36 1.28
C TYR A 25 -8.33 -12.48 2.80
N GLU A 26 -7.63 -13.44 3.39
CA GLU A 26 -7.65 -13.72 4.83
C GLU A 26 -7.14 -12.54 5.67
N GLU A 27 -6.02 -11.94 5.29
CA GLU A 27 -5.36 -10.89 6.07
C GLU A 27 -5.92 -9.49 5.82
N TYR A 28 -6.47 -9.22 4.62
CA TYR A 28 -6.85 -7.87 4.20
C TYR A 28 -8.32 -7.71 3.80
N CYS A 29 -8.91 -8.68 3.09
CA CYS A 29 -10.27 -8.50 2.55
C CYS A 29 -11.38 -8.82 3.56
N LYS A 30 -11.11 -9.67 4.56
CA LYS A 30 -12.12 -10.08 5.55
C LYS A 30 -12.56 -8.97 6.50
N ALA A 31 -11.64 -8.07 6.84
CA ALA A 31 -11.88 -7.00 7.79
C ALA A 31 -11.10 -5.74 7.40
N ASP A 32 -11.67 -4.59 7.72
CA ASP A 32 -10.97 -3.32 7.56
C ASP A 32 -9.78 -3.26 8.53
N ILE A 33 -8.67 -2.67 8.09
CA ILE A 33 -7.50 -2.42 8.93
C ILE A 33 -7.60 -1.01 9.47
N GLU A 34 -7.58 -0.87 10.79
CA GLU A 34 -7.53 0.42 11.44
C GLU A 34 -6.08 0.91 11.53
N THR A 35 -5.81 2.11 11.03
CA THR A 35 -4.50 2.74 11.14
C THR A 35 -4.26 3.26 12.56
N PHE A 36 -3.01 3.59 12.89
CA PHE A 36 -2.66 4.12 14.22
C PHE A 36 -3.44 5.40 14.60
N ASP A 37 -3.96 6.13 13.60
CA ASP A 37 -4.76 7.33 13.77
C ASP A 37 -6.27 7.14 13.51
N GLY A 38 -6.76 5.89 13.59
CA GLY A 38 -8.19 5.56 13.63
C GLY A 38 -8.88 5.47 12.26
N VAL A 39 -8.13 5.54 11.16
CA VAL A 39 -8.70 5.44 9.80
C VAL A 39 -8.90 3.97 9.45
N LYS A 40 -10.14 3.59 9.10
CA LYS A 40 -10.48 2.25 8.62
C LYS A 40 -10.17 2.14 7.14
N VAL A 41 -9.18 1.32 6.82
CA VAL A 41 -8.72 1.06 5.45
C VAL A 41 -9.34 -0.22 4.95
N ARG A 42 -10.14 -0.10 3.89
CA ARG A 42 -10.75 -1.23 3.21
C ARG A 42 -9.87 -1.74 2.08
N PHE A 43 -9.79 -3.06 1.97
CA PHE A 43 -9.07 -3.76 0.90
C PHE A 43 -10.08 -4.55 0.06
N TYR A 44 -9.72 -4.74 -1.20
CA TYR A 44 -10.55 -5.45 -2.17
C TYR A 44 -9.69 -6.49 -2.89
N GLU A 45 -10.32 -7.56 -3.38
CA GLU A 45 -9.63 -8.68 -4.02
C GLU A 45 -8.95 -8.26 -5.34
N ASP A 46 -9.57 -7.35 -6.09
CA ASP A 46 -9.03 -6.78 -7.33
C ASP A 46 -7.75 -5.96 -7.11
N MET A 47 -7.49 -5.47 -5.89
CA MET A 47 -6.26 -4.75 -5.56
C MET A 47 -5.04 -5.66 -5.47
N PHE A 48 -5.22 -6.98 -5.36
CA PHE A 48 -4.11 -7.93 -5.39
C PHE A 48 -3.28 -7.76 -6.67
N GLU A 49 -3.95 -7.65 -7.82
CA GLU A 49 -3.29 -7.50 -9.11
C GLU A 49 -2.52 -6.19 -9.20
N HIS A 50 -3.12 -5.10 -8.72
CA HIS A 50 -2.49 -3.79 -8.69
C HIS A 50 -1.28 -3.72 -7.76
N CYS A 51 -1.27 -4.49 -6.67
CA CYS A 51 -0.19 -4.47 -5.71
C CYS A 51 0.94 -5.42 -6.08
N PHE A 52 0.65 -6.64 -6.54
CA PHE A 52 1.65 -7.71 -6.63
C PHE A 52 2.07 -8.09 -8.04
N PHE A 53 1.37 -7.62 -9.08
CA PHE A 53 1.80 -7.82 -10.46
C PHE A 53 2.60 -6.64 -10.97
N GLU A 54 3.64 -6.95 -11.74
CA GLU A 54 4.50 -5.99 -12.39
C GLU A 54 4.45 -6.18 -13.91
N SER A 55 4.72 -5.11 -14.65
CA SER A 55 4.81 -5.21 -16.10
C SER A 55 6.16 -5.79 -16.51
N TYR A 56 6.16 -6.90 -17.26
CA TYR A 56 7.38 -7.54 -17.78
C TYR A 56 8.19 -6.59 -18.67
N ASN A 57 7.48 -5.73 -19.42
CA ASN A 57 8.07 -4.75 -20.32
C ASN A 57 7.28 -3.44 -20.23
N ARG A 58 7.92 -2.36 -19.77
CA ARG A 58 7.29 -1.02 -19.69
C ARG A 58 6.82 -0.50 -21.07
N LYS A 59 7.38 -1.02 -22.18
CA LYS A 59 6.96 -0.66 -23.55
C LYS A 59 5.71 -1.41 -24.02
N GLU A 60 5.46 -2.62 -23.53
CA GLU A 60 4.34 -3.46 -23.99
C GLU A 60 3.15 -3.51 -23.01
N LYS A 61 3.27 -2.91 -21.81
CA LYS A 61 2.21 -2.88 -20.77
C LYS A 61 1.69 -4.28 -20.37
N ASP A 62 2.46 -5.34 -20.61
CA ASP A 62 2.06 -6.69 -20.26
C ASP A 62 2.24 -6.92 -18.74
N LYS A 63 1.13 -7.04 -17.98
CA LYS A 63 1.08 -7.22 -16.52
C LYS A 63 1.14 -8.70 -16.10
N SER A 64 2.06 -9.46 -16.67
CA SER A 64 2.09 -10.92 -16.53
C SER A 64 3.00 -11.46 -15.42
N ILE A 65 3.85 -10.63 -14.78
CA ILE A 65 4.77 -11.12 -13.74
C ILE A 65 4.21 -10.92 -12.33
N LEU A 66 4.03 -12.04 -11.62
CA LEU A 66 3.84 -12.03 -10.18
C LEU A 66 5.16 -11.69 -9.46
N SER A 67 5.24 -10.52 -8.81
CA SER A 67 6.46 -10.01 -8.19
C SER A 67 6.73 -10.64 -6.83
N LEU A 68 7.72 -11.55 -6.77
CA LEU A 68 8.14 -12.18 -5.52
C LEU A 68 8.57 -11.17 -4.46
N ASN A 69 9.29 -10.11 -4.85
CA ASN A 69 9.73 -9.05 -3.92
C ASN A 69 8.51 -8.38 -3.25
N ARG A 70 7.47 -8.05 -4.03
CA ARG A 70 6.26 -7.43 -3.47
C ARG A 70 5.49 -8.40 -2.60
N LEU A 71 5.39 -9.66 -2.99
CA LEU A 71 4.73 -10.72 -2.20
C LEU A 71 5.45 -10.96 -0.87
N GLU A 72 6.78 -10.95 -0.84
CA GLU A 72 7.58 -11.09 0.38
C GLU A 72 7.21 -10.05 1.44
N LYS A 73 6.84 -8.85 0.99
CA LYS A 73 6.48 -7.70 1.82
C LYS A 73 4.97 -7.49 1.95
N MET A 74 4.13 -8.46 1.54
CA MET A 74 2.68 -8.31 1.60
C MET A 74 2.20 -7.94 3.00
N LEU A 75 2.72 -8.56 4.06
CA LEU A 75 2.31 -8.27 5.45
C LEU A 75 2.79 -6.90 5.96
N TRP A 76 3.66 -6.24 5.22
CA TRP A 76 4.18 -4.93 5.63
C TRP A 76 3.15 -3.83 5.41
N ILE A 77 2.14 -4.09 4.58
CA ILE A 77 1.06 -3.12 4.33
C ILE A 77 0.32 -2.82 5.63
N LYS A 78 -0.14 -3.85 6.34
CA LYS A 78 -0.80 -3.67 7.64
C LYS A 78 0.14 -3.08 8.68
N GLU A 79 1.38 -3.57 8.74
CA GLU A 79 2.37 -3.10 9.72
C GLU A 79 2.66 -1.61 9.50
N THR A 80 2.79 -1.15 8.25
CA THR A 80 2.99 0.26 7.88
C THR A 80 1.81 1.14 8.26
N LEU A 81 0.57 0.66 8.07
CA LEU A 81 -0.63 1.43 8.40
C LEU A 81 -0.83 1.58 9.92
N MET A 82 -0.36 0.61 10.70
CA MET A 82 -0.46 0.60 12.17
C MET A 82 0.75 1.23 12.86
N ASP A 83 1.80 1.58 12.12
CA ASP A 83 3.04 2.15 12.65
C ASP A 83 2.86 3.66 12.88
N ASN A 84 2.95 4.10 14.15
CA ASN A 84 2.86 5.51 14.52
C ASN A 84 4.13 6.31 14.17
N ASP A 85 5.24 5.62 13.91
CA ASP A 85 6.50 6.22 13.49
C ASP A 85 6.59 6.33 11.95
N ALA A 86 5.55 5.91 11.21
CA ALA A 86 5.51 6.01 9.76
C ALA A 86 5.51 7.48 9.30
N ILE A 87 6.35 7.79 8.30
CA ILE A 87 6.38 9.12 7.69
C ILE A 87 5.15 9.24 6.78
N LEU A 88 4.32 10.27 7.01
CA LEU A 88 3.10 10.50 6.25
C LEU A 88 3.26 11.68 5.29
N LYS A 89 3.14 11.43 3.99
CA LYS A 89 3.23 12.43 2.91
C LYS A 89 1.95 12.49 2.08
N LYS A 90 1.74 13.58 1.35
CA LYS A 90 0.65 13.70 0.38
C LYS A 90 0.95 12.87 -0.88
N GLY A 91 -0.09 12.25 -1.46
CA GLY A 91 0.03 11.56 -2.74
C GLY A 91 0.26 12.53 -3.90
N TRP A 92 1.05 12.15 -4.89
CA TRP A 92 1.33 12.97 -6.08
C TRP A 92 0.53 12.53 -7.30
N ASN A 93 -0.08 13.48 -8.00
CA ASN A 93 -0.76 13.25 -9.28
C ASN A 93 0.18 13.61 -10.45
N ASN A 94 0.66 12.60 -11.17
CA ASN A 94 1.57 12.79 -12.31
C ASN A 94 0.90 13.47 -13.53
N THR A 95 -0.42 13.36 -13.68
CA THR A 95 -1.16 13.95 -14.82
C THR A 95 -1.28 15.45 -14.65
N ASP A 96 -1.79 15.87 -13.50
CA ASP A 96 -2.11 17.28 -13.22
C ASP A 96 -0.94 18.03 -12.55
N LYS A 97 0.12 17.30 -12.17
CA LYS A 97 1.30 17.81 -11.44
C LYS A 97 0.93 18.56 -10.16
N VAL A 98 0.01 17.99 -9.41
CA VAL A 98 -0.45 18.51 -8.11
C VAL A 98 -0.50 17.40 -7.08
N TYR A 99 -0.45 17.78 -5.80
CA TYR A 99 -0.69 16.85 -4.72
C TYR A 99 -2.19 16.55 -4.57
N TYR A 100 -2.51 15.28 -4.34
CA TYR A 100 -3.85 14.87 -3.96
C TYR A 100 -4.19 15.38 -2.58
N THR A 101 -5.42 15.85 -2.42
CA THR A 101 -6.00 16.21 -1.11
C THR A 101 -6.53 14.99 -0.38
N ASP A 102 -6.87 13.92 -1.11
CA ASP A 102 -7.54 12.72 -0.61
C ASP A 102 -6.62 11.49 -0.52
N ARG A 103 -5.30 11.65 -0.64
CA ARG A 103 -4.35 10.52 -0.55
C ARG A 103 -3.26 10.73 0.48
N ARG A 104 -3.04 9.68 1.26
CA ARG A 104 -1.93 9.56 2.22
C ARG A 104 -0.95 8.51 1.75
N VAL A 105 0.31 8.87 1.78
CA VAL A 105 1.46 8.01 1.51
C VAL A 105 2.16 7.76 2.84
N ALA A 106 2.12 6.52 3.33
CA ALA A 106 2.83 6.11 4.53
C ALA A 106 4.13 5.40 4.15
N ILE A 107 5.22 5.75 4.82
CA ILE A 107 6.57 5.25 4.53
C ILE A 107 7.21 4.72 5.82
N VAL A 108 7.74 3.50 5.77
CA VAL A 108 8.49 2.88 6.87
C VAL A 108 9.96 2.62 6.50
N LYS A 109 10.75 2.18 7.49
CA LYS A 109 12.23 2.16 7.51
C LYS A 109 12.95 1.51 6.30
N GLU A 110 12.29 0.71 5.47
CA GLU A 110 12.88 0.11 4.26
C GLU A 110 12.33 0.75 2.96
N ASN A 111 11.99 2.04 3.00
CA ASN A 111 11.37 2.76 1.87
C ASN A 111 10.13 2.02 1.31
N TYR A 112 9.43 1.29 2.19
CA TYR A 112 8.20 0.63 1.82
C TYR A 112 7.07 1.64 1.89
N VAL A 113 6.42 1.82 0.76
CA VAL A 113 5.43 2.85 0.52
C VAL A 113 4.05 2.21 0.48
N VAL A 114 3.14 2.69 1.32
CA VAL A 114 1.72 2.32 1.28
C VAL A 114 0.91 3.55 0.97
N VAL A 115 0.12 3.48 -0.10
CA VAL A 115 -0.75 4.58 -0.53
C VAL A 115 -2.18 4.21 -0.27
N ILE A 116 -2.87 5.05 0.50
CA ILE A 116 -4.32 4.94 0.72
C ILE A 116 -5.02 6.19 0.18
N ARG A 117 -6.28 6.02 -0.18
CA ARG A 117 -7.18 7.10 -0.61
C ARG A 117 -8.35 7.20 0.34
N PHE A 118 -8.59 8.37 0.89
CA PHE A 118 -9.76 8.64 1.73
C PHE A 118 -11.04 8.62 0.89
N THR A 119 -12.08 8.02 1.46
CA THR A 119 -13.40 7.87 0.85
C THR A 119 -14.50 8.47 1.71
N GLY A 120 -14.16 8.90 2.93
CA GLY A 120 -15.04 9.61 3.85
C GLY A 120 -14.41 9.74 5.24
N TYR A 121 -15.22 10.16 6.21
CA TYR A 121 -14.80 10.30 7.62
C TYR A 121 -14.22 8.99 8.16
N LEU A 122 -12.96 9.05 8.59
CA LEU A 122 -12.14 7.92 9.09
C LEU A 122 -12.24 6.66 8.21
N LYS A 123 -12.41 6.85 6.90
CA LYS A 123 -12.55 5.77 5.92
C LYS A 123 -11.62 5.99 4.75
N ALA A 124 -10.88 4.96 4.40
CA ALA A 124 -10.00 4.94 3.26
C ALA A 124 -10.05 3.59 2.55
N LYS A 125 -9.47 3.54 1.36
CA LYS A 125 -9.18 2.30 0.65
C LYS A 125 -7.72 2.25 0.25
N LEU A 126 -7.17 1.05 0.16
CA LEU A 126 -5.84 0.87 -0.42
C LEU A 126 -5.85 1.31 -1.89
N VAL A 127 -4.78 1.98 -2.30
CA VAL A 127 -4.51 2.27 -3.71
C VAL A 127 -3.39 1.36 -4.23
N THR A 128 -2.26 1.31 -3.53
CA THR A 128 -1.12 0.47 -3.90
C THR A 128 -0.12 0.39 -2.75
N ALA A 129 0.77 -0.59 -2.79
CA ALA A 129 1.92 -0.67 -1.91
C ALA A 129 3.12 -1.25 -2.66
N TYR A 130 4.32 -0.72 -2.37
CA TYR A 130 5.56 -1.13 -3.05
C TYR A 130 6.80 -0.66 -2.30
N GLU A 131 7.91 -1.37 -2.49
CA GLU A 131 9.24 -0.91 -2.09
C GLU A 131 9.80 0.06 -3.14
N LYS A 132 10.42 1.15 -2.71
CA LYS A 132 11.01 2.16 -3.61
C LYS A 132 12.49 2.36 -3.28
N ASN A 133 13.36 2.13 -4.26
CA ASN A 133 14.81 2.27 -4.06
C ASN A 133 15.20 3.73 -3.73
N ASP A 134 14.74 4.67 -4.55
CA ASP A 134 14.96 6.10 -4.36
C ASP A 134 13.66 6.76 -3.89
N ILE A 135 13.60 7.13 -2.62
CA ILE A 135 12.41 7.66 -1.95
C ILE A 135 12.43 9.19 -1.83
N GLU A 136 13.54 9.85 -2.21
CA GLU A 136 13.80 11.26 -1.92
C GLU A 136 12.68 12.16 -2.46
N ASN A 137 12.22 11.87 -3.68
CA ASN A 137 11.14 12.62 -4.31
C ASN A 137 9.80 12.57 -3.54
N ILE A 138 9.59 11.56 -2.69
CA ILE A 138 8.40 11.48 -1.83
C ILE A 138 8.68 12.17 -0.49
N LEU A 139 9.89 12.03 0.05
CA LEU A 139 10.29 12.65 1.32
C LEU A 139 10.36 14.18 1.24
N GLU A 140 10.77 14.72 0.08
CA GLU A 140 10.76 16.17 -0.21
C GLU A 140 9.34 16.72 -0.41
N GLY A 141 8.35 15.84 -0.60
CA GLY A 141 6.96 16.22 -0.71
C GLY A 141 6.39 16.79 0.60
N PRO A 142 5.26 17.51 0.53
CA PRO A 142 4.57 18.02 1.69
C PRO A 142 4.04 16.89 2.57
N ASP A 143 4.05 17.13 3.87
CA ASP A 143 3.49 16.23 4.86
C ASP A 143 1.98 16.07 4.68
N PHE A 144 1.47 14.90 5.06
CA PHE A 144 0.04 14.67 5.09
C PHE A 144 -0.62 15.51 6.18
N GLU A 145 -1.66 16.25 5.82
CA GLU A 145 -2.43 17.08 6.73
C GLU A 145 -3.77 16.41 6.99
N LYS A 146 -4.15 16.29 8.27
CA LYS A 146 -5.48 15.81 8.66
C LYS A 146 -6.49 16.91 8.39
N THR A 147 -7.38 16.69 7.43
CA THR A 147 -8.44 17.64 7.09
C THR A 147 -9.72 17.35 7.89
N VAL A 148 -10.51 18.39 8.13
CA VAL A 148 -11.83 18.28 8.78
C VAL A 148 -12.75 17.32 8.02
N GLU A 149 -12.65 17.28 6.70
CA GLU A 149 -13.43 16.38 5.84
C GLU A 149 -13.23 14.89 6.20
N PHE A 150 -11.99 14.48 6.50
CA PHE A 150 -11.66 13.08 6.75
C PHE A 150 -11.49 12.71 8.22
N PHE A 151 -11.18 13.69 9.08
CA PHE A 151 -10.91 13.47 10.51
C PHE A 151 -11.92 14.14 11.44
N GLY A 152 -12.81 14.98 10.91
CA GLY A 152 -13.77 15.77 11.70
C GLY A 152 -13.15 17.03 12.29
N GLU A 153 -14.00 17.83 12.94
CA GLU A 153 -13.54 18.93 13.80
C GLU A 153 -12.99 18.32 15.09
N ASN A 154 -11.74 18.65 15.44
CA ASN A 154 -11.14 18.26 16.72
C ASN A 154 -11.73 19.05 17.88
#